data_AF-A0A818L0W8-F1
#
_entry.id   AF-A0A818L0W8-F1
#
_cell.length_a   1.000
_cell.length_b   1.000
_cell.length_c   1.000
_cell.angle_alpha   90.00
_cell.angle_beta   90.00
_cell.angle_gamma   90.00
#
_symmetry.space_group_name_H-M   'P 1'
#
loop_
_entity.id
_entity.type
_entity.pdbx_description
1 polymer ?
#
loop_
_entity_poly.entity_id
_entity_poly.type
_entity_poly.pdbx_seq_one_letter_code
_entity_poly.pdbx_strand_id
1 'polypeptide(L)'
;MEGICLVLDHVRHLAFYLNELNGYPLLIRLLLGLQQYSEMIYIFDMLFQVDQFDLLLSTISNMNDERLNTALFDYIKRHHPNDEHTFTSISMNLHMHHELAMMYRDAGEKLLKTLPSNQPYSSAEMSITLQSLLQYYSDAADTFYLADCCRQSEQCLKQARLISLQLEFLQKQQGITLLNLNPKQIRDILPTIERCWHAFIVADAYNEHSLWPNCLVEQFICNKSSTAVMYWDEFKQLISVDDQSILNIGKTLLKKSSNSISTKNLQEILSHVTDSTILHHVQQSLINNDSSYTNLFTSIDSPYVLDTIRVS
;
A
#
# COMPACT_ATOMS: atom_id res chain seq x y z
N MET A 1 -45.06 4.93 -26.97
CA MET A 1 -44.43 4.87 -25.64
C MET A 1 -45.41 4.49 -24.53
N GLU A 2 -46.72 4.71 -24.67
CA GLU A 2 -47.74 4.36 -23.65
C GLU A 2 -47.83 2.86 -23.30
N GLY A 3 -47.59 1.97 -24.27
CA GLY A 3 -47.73 0.52 -24.04
C GLY A 3 -46.76 -0.06 -23.00
N ILE A 4 -45.52 0.44 -22.93
CA ILE A 4 -44.52 -0.06 -21.96
C ILE A 4 -44.88 0.42 -20.56
N CYS A 5 -45.31 1.68 -20.41
CA CYS A 5 -45.77 2.23 -19.14
C CYS A 5 -46.98 1.44 -18.60
N LEU A 6 -47.94 1.11 -19.47
CA LEU A 6 -49.09 0.29 -19.08
C LEU A 6 -48.68 -1.10 -18.61
N VAL A 7 -47.73 -1.76 -19.31
CA VAL A 7 -47.20 -3.06 -18.88
C VAL A 7 -46.52 -2.95 -17.53
N LEU A 8 -45.67 -1.94 -17.31
CA LEU A 8 -44.98 -1.73 -16.04
C LEU A 8 -45.97 -1.45 -14.89
N ASP A 9 -47.04 -0.69 -15.13
CA ASP A 9 -48.09 -0.46 -14.13
C ASP A 9 -48.80 -1.76 -13.73
N HIS A 10 -49.18 -2.61 -14.70
CA HIS A 10 -49.81 -3.90 -14.43
C HIS A 10 -48.86 -4.85 -13.69
N VAL A 11 -47.59 -4.85 -14.09
CA VAL A 11 -46.53 -5.62 -13.45
C VAL A 11 -46.33 -5.18 -12.00
N ARG A 12 -46.39 -3.87 -11.72
CA ARG A 12 -46.32 -3.35 -10.36
C ARG A 12 -47.49 -3.87 -9.51
N HIS A 13 -48.72 -3.80 -10.00
CA HIS A 13 -49.88 -4.36 -9.29
C HIS A 13 -49.76 -5.87 -9.04
N LEU A 14 -49.29 -6.62 -10.04
CA LEU A 14 -49.07 -8.05 -9.94
C LEU A 14 -47.98 -8.37 -8.91
N ALA A 15 -46.87 -7.61 -8.88
CA ALA A 15 -45.81 -7.78 -7.91
C ALA A 15 -46.29 -7.57 -6.47
N PHE A 16 -47.12 -6.54 -6.22
CA PHE A 16 -47.75 -6.34 -4.91
C PHE A 16 -48.62 -7.54 -4.50
N TYR A 17 -49.44 -8.05 -5.42
CA TYR A 17 -50.28 -9.23 -5.15
C TYR A 17 -49.44 -10.50 -4.88
N LEU A 18 -48.35 -10.71 -5.63
CA LEU A 18 -47.42 -11.82 -5.38
C LEU A 18 -46.70 -11.69 -4.04
N ASN A 19 -46.39 -10.46 -3.61
CA ASN A 19 -45.77 -10.21 -2.32
C ASN A 19 -46.71 -10.59 -1.17
N GLU A 20 -48.00 -10.23 -1.25
CA GLU A 20 -49.02 -10.64 -0.26
C GLU A 20 -49.18 -12.16 -0.17
N LEU A 21 -48.99 -12.86 -1.29
CA LEU A 21 -49.07 -14.33 -1.36
C LEU A 21 -47.75 -15.05 -1.03
N ASN A 22 -46.70 -14.34 -0.59
CA ASN A 22 -45.35 -14.89 -0.36
C ASN A 22 -44.75 -15.61 -1.59
N GLY A 23 -45.12 -15.17 -2.80
CA GLY A 23 -44.69 -15.75 -4.08
C GLY A 23 -43.32 -15.27 -4.58
N TYR A 24 -42.28 -15.26 -3.73
CA TYR A 24 -40.96 -14.69 -4.04
C TYR A 24 -40.25 -15.28 -5.28
N PRO A 25 -40.29 -16.61 -5.54
CA PRO A 25 -39.70 -17.16 -6.77
C PRO A 25 -40.36 -16.63 -8.05
N LEU A 26 -41.67 -16.36 -8.01
CA LEU A 26 -42.43 -15.81 -9.14
C LEU A 26 -42.09 -14.33 -9.35
N LEU A 27 -41.90 -13.59 -8.25
CA LEU A 27 -41.46 -12.20 -8.25
C LEU A 27 -40.07 -12.07 -8.92
N ILE A 28 -39.13 -12.95 -8.55
CA ILE A 28 -37.79 -13.00 -9.16
C ILE A 28 -37.87 -13.39 -10.63
N ARG A 29 -38.68 -14.39 -11.00
CA ARG A 29 -38.88 -14.77 -12.41
C ARG A 29 -39.46 -13.63 -13.24
N LEU A 30 -40.38 -12.86 -12.67
CA LEU A 30 -40.97 -11.70 -13.32
C LEU A 30 -39.94 -10.58 -13.54
N LEU A 31 -39.08 -10.34 -12.55
CA LEU A 31 -37.97 -9.39 -12.64
C LEU A 31 -36.99 -9.77 -13.76
N LEU A 32 -36.54 -11.03 -13.76
CA LEU A 32 -35.61 -11.56 -14.77
C LEU A 32 -36.23 -11.64 -16.18
N GLY A 33 -37.54 -11.81 -16.27
CA GLY A 33 -38.26 -11.90 -17.55
C GLY A 33 -38.41 -10.56 -18.27
N LEU A 34 -38.61 -9.46 -17.52
CA LEU A 34 -38.83 -8.13 -18.09
C LEU A 34 -37.54 -7.35 -18.32
N GLN A 35 -36.50 -7.60 -17.51
CA GLN A 35 -35.17 -6.97 -17.60
C GLN A 35 -35.18 -5.42 -17.54
N GLN A 36 -36.28 -4.83 -17.04
CA GLN A 36 -36.41 -3.39 -16.79
C GLN A 36 -36.07 -3.08 -15.33
N TYR A 37 -34.85 -3.46 -14.90
CA TYR A 37 -34.45 -3.45 -13.49
C TYR A 37 -34.52 -2.07 -12.84
N SER A 38 -34.23 -1.00 -13.59
CA SER A 38 -34.29 0.38 -13.10
C SER A 38 -35.71 0.86 -12.78
N GLU A 39 -36.73 0.38 -13.50
CA GLU A 39 -38.14 0.72 -13.29
C GLU A 39 -38.79 -0.20 -12.24
N MET A 40 -38.16 -1.34 -11.95
CA MET A 40 -38.67 -2.40 -11.08
C MET A 40 -37.98 -2.44 -9.71
N ILE A 41 -37.36 -1.33 -9.28
CA ILE A 41 -36.66 -1.21 -7.99
C ILE A 41 -37.55 -1.62 -6.80
N TYR A 42 -38.86 -1.38 -6.87
CA TYR A 42 -39.81 -1.78 -5.83
C TYR A 42 -39.80 -3.30 -5.54
N ILE A 43 -39.38 -4.13 -6.49
CA ILE A 43 -39.20 -5.58 -6.27
C ILE A 43 -38.00 -5.84 -5.36
N PHE A 44 -36.92 -5.08 -5.50
CA PHE A 44 -35.78 -5.14 -4.59
C PHE A 44 -36.19 -4.71 -3.18
N ASP A 45 -36.96 -3.62 -3.06
CA ASP A 45 -37.50 -3.16 -1.76
C ASP A 45 -38.33 -4.26 -1.08
N MET A 46 -39.24 -4.91 -1.82
CA MET A 46 -40.07 -6.00 -1.29
C MET A 46 -39.24 -7.20 -0.82
N LEU A 47 -38.24 -7.62 -1.60
CA LEU A 47 -37.37 -8.75 -1.25
C LEU A 47 -36.48 -8.44 -0.04
N PHE A 48 -36.02 -7.19 0.07
CA PHE A 48 -35.20 -6.74 1.18
C PHE A 48 -36.01 -6.68 2.49
N GLN A 49 -37.26 -6.19 2.42
CA GLN A 49 -38.14 -6.11 3.59
C GLN A 49 -38.50 -7.45 4.24
N VAL A 50 -38.42 -8.55 3.46
CA VAL A 50 -38.80 -9.89 3.93
C VAL A 50 -37.57 -10.81 4.11
N ASP A 51 -36.36 -10.25 4.09
CA ASP A 51 -35.09 -11.00 4.20
C ASP A 51 -34.97 -12.16 3.17
N GLN A 52 -35.61 -12.02 1.99
CA GLN A 52 -35.58 -13.02 0.90
C GLN A 52 -34.59 -12.65 -0.21
N PHE A 53 -33.67 -11.73 0.06
CA PHE A 53 -32.72 -11.24 -0.93
C PHE A 53 -31.72 -12.33 -1.36
N ASP A 54 -31.37 -13.27 -0.48
CA ASP A 54 -30.50 -14.41 -0.78
C ASP A 54 -31.07 -15.32 -1.87
N LEU A 55 -32.40 -15.44 -1.95
CA LEU A 55 -33.06 -16.20 -3.01
C LEU A 55 -32.83 -15.54 -4.38
N LEU A 56 -32.83 -14.21 -4.42
CA LEU A 56 -32.51 -13.45 -5.62
C LEU A 56 -31.03 -13.64 -6.00
N LEU A 57 -30.11 -13.53 -5.04
CA LEU A 57 -28.68 -13.71 -5.29
C LEU A 57 -28.34 -15.11 -5.79
N SER A 58 -28.90 -16.17 -5.18
CA SER A 58 -28.68 -17.55 -5.59
C SER A 58 -29.23 -17.86 -7.00
N THR A 59 -30.29 -17.15 -7.41
CA THR A 59 -30.85 -17.30 -8.76
C THR A 59 -29.99 -16.58 -9.81
N ILE A 60 -29.42 -15.42 -9.46
CA ILE A 60 -28.68 -14.56 -10.39
C ILE A 60 -27.21 -14.96 -10.52
N SER A 61 -26.61 -15.57 -9.50
CA SER A 61 -25.20 -15.99 -9.50
C SER A 61 -24.84 -16.89 -10.70
N ASN A 62 -25.81 -17.61 -11.26
CA ASN A 62 -25.64 -18.46 -12.44
C ASN A 62 -25.88 -17.75 -13.78
N MET A 63 -26.43 -16.53 -13.78
CA MET A 63 -26.95 -15.85 -14.97
C MET A 63 -26.03 -14.75 -15.51
N ASN A 64 -25.04 -14.28 -14.73
CA ASN A 64 -24.04 -13.25 -15.11
C ASN A 64 -24.61 -12.09 -15.95
N ASP A 65 -25.76 -11.53 -15.55
CA ASP A 65 -26.38 -10.39 -16.24
C ASP A 65 -25.83 -9.06 -15.71
N GLU A 66 -24.95 -8.42 -16.49
CA GLU A 66 -24.31 -7.14 -16.15
C GLU A 66 -25.31 -6.01 -15.86
N ARG A 67 -26.47 -6.01 -16.54
CA ARG A 67 -27.50 -4.95 -16.35
C ARG A 67 -28.16 -5.07 -14.99
N LEU A 68 -28.41 -6.31 -14.57
CA LEU A 68 -28.97 -6.62 -13.27
C LEU A 68 -27.97 -6.31 -12.16
N ASN A 69 -26.71 -6.72 -12.33
CA ASN A 69 -25.63 -6.41 -11.38
C ASN A 69 -25.49 -4.90 -11.17
N THR A 70 -25.47 -4.14 -12.27
CA THR A 70 -25.40 -2.66 -12.21
C THR A 70 -26.61 -2.07 -11.47
N ALA A 71 -27.82 -2.54 -11.77
CA ALA A 71 -29.04 -2.03 -11.14
C ALA A 71 -29.12 -2.38 -9.64
N LEU A 72 -28.71 -3.59 -9.26
CA LEU A 72 -28.60 -4.03 -7.87
C LEU A 72 -27.56 -3.22 -7.10
N PHE A 73 -26.40 -2.99 -7.71
CA PHE A 73 -25.36 -2.16 -7.14
C PHE A 73 -25.85 -0.73 -6.86
N ASP A 74 -26.48 -0.10 -7.86
CA ASP A 74 -27.07 1.23 -7.73
C ASP A 74 -28.15 1.29 -6.64
N TYR A 75 -28.96 0.24 -6.52
CA TYR A 75 -29.98 0.12 -5.48
C TYR A 75 -29.34 0.11 -4.08
N ILE A 76 -28.38 -0.78 -3.83
CA ILE A 76 -27.73 -0.90 -2.50
C ILE A 76 -27.03 0.40 -2.13
N LYS A 77 -26.32 1.02 -3.07
CA LYS A 77 -25.62 2.28 -2.83
C LYS A 77 -26.55 3.43 -2.44
N ARG A 78 -27.79 3.45 -2.97
CA ARG A 78 -28.77 4.51 -2.69
C ARG A 78 -29.60 4.23 -1.45
N HIS A 79 -30.05 3.00 -1.26
CA HIS A 79 -31.01 2.62 -0.22
C HIS A 79 -30.33 2.10 1.06
N HIS A 80 -29.13 1.51 0.94
CA HIS A 80 -28.39 0.88 2.05
C HIS A 80 -26.90 1.29 2.09
N PRO A 81 -26.55 2.60 2.09
CA PRO A 81 -25.16 3.05 1.99
C PRO A 81 -24.29 2.71 3.21
N ASN A 82 -24.90 2.41 4.36
CA ASN A 82 -24.19 2.12 5.61
C ASN A 82 -24.13 0.62 5.92
N ASP A 83 -24.79 -0.23 5.13
CA ASP A 83 -24.84 -1.67 5.38
C ASP A 83 -23.72 -2.38 4.63
N GLU A 84 -22.53 -2.32 5.22
CA GLU A 84 -21.31 -2.91 4.66
C GLU A 84 -21.41 -4.44 4.50
N HIS A 85 -22.15 -5.10 5.39
CA HIS A 85 -22.32 -6.56 5.36
C HIS A 85 -23.15 -7.01 4.16
N THR A 86 -24.30 -6.37 3.92
CA THR A 86 -25.11 -6.69 2.73
C THR A 86 -24.37 -6.36 1.45
N PHE A 87 -23.70 -5.21 1.38
CA PHE A 87 -22.91 -4.83 0.22
C PHE A 87 -21.78 -5.84 -0.06
N THR A 88 -21.08 -6.30 0.97
CA THR A 88 -20.03 -7.31 0.85
C THR A 88 -20.58 -8.64 0.32
N SER A 89 -21.66 -9.14 0.93
CA SER A 89 -22.29 -10.41 0.52
C SER A 89 -22.74 -10.36 -0.94
N ILE A 90 -23.39 -9.27 -1.34
CA ILE A 90 -23.92 -9.10 -2.69
C ILE A 90 -22.79 -8.96 -3.70
N SER A 91 -21.78 -8.15 -3.39
CA SER A 91 -20.65 -7.93 -4.30
C SER A 91 -19.84 -9.21 -4.52
N MET A 92 -19.66 -10.04 -3.48
CA MET A 92 -19.02 -11.35 -3.62
C MET A 92 -19.86 -12.31 -4.46
N ASN A 93 -21.18 -12.38 -4.23
CA ASN A 93 -22.07 -13.27 -4.98
C ASN A 93 -22.20 -12.89 -6.47
N LEU A 94 -22.09 -11.60 -6.79
CA LEU A 94 -22.22 -11.08 -8.15
C LEU A 94 -20.86 -10.89 -8.85
N HIS A 95 -19.75 -11.33 -8.24
CA HIS A 95 -18.38 -11.15 -8.73
C HIS A 95 -17.98 -9.68 -9.00
N MET A 96 -18.60 -8.74 -8.29
CA MET A 96 -18.30 -7.30 -8.34
C MET A 96 -17.10 -6.99 -7.43
N HIS A 97 -16.00 -7.71 -7.64
CA HIS A 97 -14.82 -7.65 -6.78
C HIS A 97 -14.14 -6.27 -6.84
N HIS A 98 -14.20 -5.59 -8.00
CA HIS A 98 -13.60 -4.27 -8.17
C HIS A 98 -14.32 -3.21 -7.33
N GLU A 99 -15.64 -3.19 -7.37
CA GLU A 99 -16.48 -2.26 -6.62
C GLU A 99 -16.36 -2.50 -5.11
N LEU A 100 -16.30 -3.77 -4.70
CA LEU A 100 -16.07 -4.15 -3.31
C LEU A 100 -14.72 -3.65 -2.81
N ALA A 101 -13.66 -3.87 -3.59
CA ALA A 101 -12.32 -3.42 -3.25
C ALA A 101 -12.23 -1.88 -3.17
N MET A 102 -12.91 -1.16 -4.06
CA MET A 102 -13.02 0.29 -3.98
C MET A 102 -13.73 0.76 -2.70
N MET A 103 -14.81 0.08 -2.29
CA MET A 103 -15.50 0.41 -1.04
C MET A 103 -14.56 0.27 0.16
N TYR A 104 -13.85 -0.87 0.29
CA TYR A 104 -12.90 -1.08 1.38
C TYR A 104 -11.77 -0.03 1.37
N ARG A 105 -11.20 0.26 0.19
CA ARG A 105 -10.17 1.29 0.06
C ARG A 105 -10.68 2.67 0.46
N ASP A 106 -11.89 3.04 0.03
CA ASP A 106 -12.48 4.34 0.33
C ASP A 106 -12.84 4.47 1.83
N ALA A 107 -13.29 3.39 2.46
CA ALA A 107 -13.50 3.32 3.91
C ALA A 107 -12.18 3.49 4.67
N GLY A 108 -11.13 2.77 4.25
CA GLY A 108 -9.77 2.90 4.78
C GLY A 108 -9.20 4.32 4.60
N GLU A 109 -9.37 4.93 3.43
CA GLU A 109 -8.93 6.31 3.16
C GLU A 109 -9.64 7.34 4.04
N LYS A 110 -10.96 7.19 4.23
CA LYS A 110 -11.72 8.07 5.12
C LYS A 110 -11.19 7.96 6.54
N LEU A 111 -10.97 6.75 7.04
CA LEU A 111 -10.40 6.53 8.36
C LEU A 111 -8.98 7.12 8.45
N LEU A 112 -8.13 6.89 7.46
CA LEU A 112 -6.76 7.44 7.37
C LEU A 112 -6.74 8.98 7.48
N LYS A 113 -7.71 9.66 6.88
CA LYS A 113 -7.83 11.13 6.92
C LYS A 113 -8.25 11.65 8.30
N THR A 114 -8.91 10.83 9.12
CA THR A 114 -9.28 11.22 10.50
C THR A 114 -8.12 11.12 11.48
N LEU A 115 -7.06 10.37 11.14
CA LEU A 115 -5.89 10.22 11.99
C LEU A 115 -5.07 11.52 12.07
N PRO A 116 -4.65 11.94 13.29
CA PRO A 116 -3.76 13.08 13.43
C PRO A 116 -2.39 12.75 12.81
N SER A 117 -1.92 13.62 11.90
CA SER A 117 -0.64 13.49 11.20
C SER A 117 0.57 13.86 12.08
N ASN A 118 0.37 14.60 13.17
CA ASN A 118 1.46 15.27 13.93
C ASN A 118 1.57 14.90 15.41
N GLN A 119 0.86 13.87 15.90
CA GLN A 119 0.92 13.48 17.32
C GLN A 119 1.35 12.02 17.47
N PRO A 120 2.29 11.72 18.40
CA PRO A 120 2.68 10.35 18.67
C PRO A 120 1.46 9.57 19.18
N TYR A 121 1.19 8.45 18.51
CA TYR A 121 0.09 7.57 18.83
C TYR A 121 0.33 6.92 20.20
N SER A 122 -0.40 7.35 21.23
CA SER A 122 -0.20 6.89 22.61
C SER A 122 -1.44 6.24 23.23
N SER A 123 -2.55 6.12 22.51
CA SER A 123 -3.83 5.64 23.05
C SER A 123 -4.18 4.23 22.57
N ALA A 124 -4.79 3.43 23.44
CA ALA A 124 -5.39 2.13 23.09
C ALA A 124 -6.51 2.25 22.05
N GLU A 125 -7.19 3.39 21.99
CA GLU A 125 -8.18 3.69 20.94
C GLU A 125 -7.52 3.79 19.56
N MET A 126 -6.25 4.24 19.52
CA MET A 126 -5.50 4.32 18.28
C MET A 126 -5.07 2.95 17.77
N SER A 127 -4.77 1.99 18.65
CA SER A 127 -4.45 0.63 18.20
C SER A 127 -5.67 -0.05 17.58
N ILE A 128 -6.87 0.18 18.11
CA ILE A 128 -8.13 -0.39 17.56
C ILE A 128 -8.41 0.19 16.17
N THR A 129 -8.28 1.51 16.02
CA THR A 129 -8.49 2.18 14.72
C THR A 129 -7.41 1.83 13.70
N LEU A 130 -6.16 1.63 14.12
CA LEU A 130 -5.11 1.13 13.23
C LEU A 130 -5.33 -0.34 12.82
N GLN A 131 -5.90 -1.17 13.71
CA GLN A 131 -6.30 -2.54 13.37
C GLN A 131 -7.44 -2.56 12.36
N SER A 132 -8.46 -1.72 12.53
CA SER A 132 -9.54 -1.61 11.53
C SER A 132 -9.02 -1.06 10.20
N LEU A 133 -8.13 -0.07 10.23
CA LEU A 133 -7.46 0.44 9.04
C LEU A 133 -6.68 -0.66 8.30
N LEU A 134 -5.92 -1.46 9.05
CA LEU A 134 -5.17 -2.60 8.50
C LEU A 134 -6.11 -3.61 7.84
N GLN A 135 -7.23 -3.92 8.50
CA GLN A 135 -8.25 -4.81 7.96
C GLN A 135 -8.81 -4.28 6.65
N TYR A 136 -9.23 -3.02 6.59
CA TYR A 136 -9.75 -2.42 5.36
C TYR A 136 -8.77 -2.49 4.19
N TYR A 137 -7.48 -2.18 4.41
CA TYR A 137 -6.49 -2.26 3.33
C TYR A 137 -6.11 -3.70 2.96
N SER A 138 -6.16 -4.64 3.91
CA SER A 138 -5.96 -6.07 3.62
C SER A 138 -7.11 -6.63 2.79
N ASP A 139 -8.35 -6.38 3.22
CA ASP A 139 -9.55 -6.82 2.53
C ASP A 139 -9.63 -6.18 1.12
N ALA A 140 -9.27 -4.88 1.00
CA ALA A 140 -9.14 -4.22 -0.30
C ALA A 140 -8.08 -4.86 -1.20
N ALA A 141 -6.91 -5.23 -0.65
CA ALA A 141 -5.85 -5.86 -1.42
C ALA A 141 -6.26 -7.23 -1.98
N ASP A 142 -6.87 -8.07 -1.15
CA ASP A 142 -7.33 -9.40 -1.54
C ASP A 142 -8.46 -9.32 -2.56
N THR A 143 -9.42 -8.41 -2.37
CA THR A 143 -10.51 -8.21 -3.31
C THR A 143 -10.07 -7.57 -4.63
N PHE A 144 -9.12 -6.62 -4.63
CA PHE A 144 -8.51 -6.12 -5.87
C PHE A 144 -7.74 -7.22 -6.61
N TYR A 145 -7.13 -8.16 -5.90
CA TYR A 145 -6.48 -9.31 -6.51
C TYR A 145 -7.49 -10.24 -7.19
N LEU A 146 -8.63 -10.52 -6.54
CA LEU A 146 -9.75 -11.26 -7.15
C LEU A 146 -10.34 -10.54 -8.37
N ALA A 147 -10.23 -9.22 -8.44
CA ALA A 147 -10.65 -8.40 -9.57
C ALA A 147 -9.58 -8.24 -10.67
N ASP A 148 -8.48 -9.01 -10.62
CA ASP A 148 -7.31 -8.90 -11.52
C ASP A 148 -6.66 -7.48 -11.57
N CYS A 149 -6.93 -6.65 -10.56
CA CYS A 149 -6.43 -5.29 -10.45
C CYS A 149 -5.09 -5.25 -9.68
N CYS A 150 -4.07 -5.94 -10.19
CA CYS A 150 -2.80 -6.17 -9.49
C CYS A 150 -2.12 -4.89 -8.97
N ARG A 151 -2.15 -3.80 -9.76
CA ARG A 151 -1.52 -2.52 -9.35
C ARG A 151 -2.21 -1.91 -8.13
N GLN A 152 -3.53 -1.97 -8.08
CA GLN A 152 -4.31 -1.42 -6.96
C GLN A 152 -4.20 -2.31 -5.72
N SER A 153 -4.18 -3.64 -5.93
CA SER A 153 -3.88 -4.61 -4.88
C SER A 153 -2.51 -4.34 -4.26
N GLU A 154 -1.47 -4.17 -5.08
CA GLU A 154 -0.11 -3.87 -4.61
C GLU A 154 -0.06 -2.55 -3.82
N GLN A 155 -0.73 -1.50 -4.28
CA GLN A 155 -0.82 -0.23 -3.55
C GLN A 155 -1.49 -0.39 -2.17
N CYS A 156 -2.57 -1.17 -2.10
CA CYS A 156 -3.24 -1.47 -0.83
C CYS A 156 -2.36 -2.30 0.10
N LEU A 157 -1.62 -3.28 -0.43
CA LEU A 157 -0.65 -4.06 0.34
C LEU A 157 0.48 -3.19 0.91
N LYS A 158 1.02 -2.26 0.12
CA LYS A 158 2.05 -1.33 0.60
C LYS A 158 1.54 -0.48 1.76
N GLN A 159 0.30 0.01 1.68
CA GLN A 159 -0.33 0.72 2.78
C GLN A 159 -0.57 -0.17 4.00
N ALA A 160 -1.10 -1.38 3.81
CA ALA A 160 -1.30 -2.36 4.89
C ALA A 160 0.01 -2.66 5.64
N ARG A 161 1.12 -2.87 4.92
CA ARG A 161 2.46 -3.09 5.51
C ARG A 161 2.94 -1.88 6.32
N LEU A 162 2.68 -0.67 5.84
CA LEU A 162 3.05 0.54 6.58
C LEU A 162 2.22 0.69 7.86
N ILE A 163 0.92 0.39 7.81
CA ILE A 163 0.02 0.40 8.97
C ILE A 163 0.43 -0.67 9.99
N SER A 164 0.78 -1.88 9.54
CA SER A 164 1.24 -2.94 10.44
C SER A 164 2.53 -2.55 11.15
N LEU A 165 3.45 -1.89 10.45
CA LEU A 165 4.69 -1.38 11.04
C LEU A 165 4.39 -0.27 12.07
N GLN A 166 3.45 0.64 11.78
CA GLN A 166 3.01 1.65 12.74
C GLN A 166 2.43 1.02 14.02
N LEU A 167 1.68 -0.07 13.90
CA LEU A 167 1.17 -0.84 15.04
C LEU A 167 2.30 -1.43 15.88
N GLU A 168 3.34 -1.97 15.26
CA GLU A 168 4.51 -2.47 15.99
C GLU A 168 5.24 -1.36 16.76
N PHE A 169 5.41 -0.19 16.14
CA PHE A 169 6.05 0.95 16.78
C PHE A 169 5.23 1.47 17.97
N LEU A 170 3.91 1.48 17.84
CA LEU A 170 3.00 1.81 18.94
C LEU A 170 3.14 0.81 20.10
N GLN A 171 3.15 -0.49 19.82
CA GLN A 171 3.32 -1.53 20.84
C GLN A 171 4.68 -1.42 21.56
N LYS A 172 5.74 -1.06 20.84
CA LYS A 172 7.09 -0.86 21.39
C LYS A 172 7.29 0.53 22.01
N GLN A 173 6.25 1.37 22.06
CA GLN A 173 6.30 2.77 22.53
C GLN A 173 7.38 3.62 21.83
N GLN A 174 7.69 3.27 20.58
CA GLN A 174 8.53 4.07 19.73
C GLN A 174 7.66 5.23 19.24
N GLY A 175 7.90 6.45 19.76
CA GLY A 175 7.12 7.66 19.46
C GLY A 175 7.23 8.18 18.02
N ILE A 176 7.50 7.28 17.07
CA ILE A 176 7.66 7.56 15.64
C ILE A 176 6.30 7.39 14.96
N THR A 177 5.89 8.40 14.22
CA THR A 177 4.70 8.39 13.36
C THR A 177 5.15 8.18 11.92
N LEU A 178 4.49 7.27 11.21
CA LEU A 178 4.83 6.84 9.84
C LEU A 178 3.70 7.05 8.85
N LEU A 179 2.48 7.28 9.35
CA LEU A 179 1.30 7.55 8.55
C LEU A 179 1.22 9.05 8.20
N ASN A 180 0.72 9.34 6.99
CA ASN A 180 0.50 10.71 6.49
C ASN A 180 1.76 11.62 6.58
N LEU A 181 2.93 11.08 6.25
CA LEU A 181 4.17 11.83 6.25
C LEU A 181 4.33 12.68 4.99
N ASN A 182 4.86 13.89 5.17
CA ASN A 182 5.31 14.75 4.09
C ASN A 182 6.71 14.34 3.59
N PRO A 183 7.09 14.68 2.35
CA PRO A 183 8.40 14.32 1.78
C PRO A 183 9.60 14.83 2.61
N LYS A 184 9.41 15.94 3.35
CA LYS A 184 10.40 16.43 4.30
C LYS A 184 10.54 15.52 5.52
N GLN A 185 9.41 15.14 6.13
CA GLN A 185 9.38 14.27 7.29
C GLN A 185 9.93 12.87 6.96
N ILE A 186 9.67 12.36 5.75
CA ILE A 186 10.25 11.09 5.27
C ILE A 186 11.77 11.19 5.22
N ARG A 187 12.32 12.29 4.71
CA ARG A 187 13.77 12.52 4.64
C ARG A 187 14.43 12.55 6.02
N ASP A 188 13.73 13.03 7.03
CA ASP A 188 14.24 13.13 8.39
C ASP A 188 14.09 11.80 9.14
N ILE A 189 13.01 11.06 8.93
CA ILE A 189 12.71 9.81 9.65
C ILE A 189 13.44 8.61 9.03
N LEU A 190 13.45 8.47 7.70
CA LEU A 190 13.98 7.28 7.03
C LEU A 190 15.44 6.96 7.42
N PRO A 191 16.34 7.95 7.55
CA PRO A 191 17.70 7.72 8.00
C PRO A 191 17.83 7.37 9.48
N THR A 192 16.82 7.62 10.31
CA THR A 192 16.83 7.29 11.76
C THR A 192 16.40 5.86 12.06
N ILE A 193 15.80 5.16 11.09
CA ILE A 193 15.27 3.81 11.27
C ILE A 193 16.42 2.79 11.34
N GLU A 194 16.51 2.07 12.47
CA GLU A 194 17.63 1.16 12.77
C GLU A 194 17.60 -0.18 12.00
N ARG A 195 16.46 -0.61 11.45
CA ARG A 195 16.32 -1.88 10.70
C ARG A 195 16.04 -1.62 9.22
N CYS A 196 16.69 -2.36 8.32
CA CYS A 196 16.59 -2.09 6.89
C CYS A 196 15.22 -2.46 6.35
N TRP A 197 14.63 -3.58 6.78
CA TRP A 197 13.27 -3.95 6.38
C TRP A 197 12.21 -2.91 6.75
N HIS A 198 12.34 -2.28 7.93
CA HIS A 198 11.43 -1.21 8.33
C HIS A 198 11.59 0.02 7.44
N ALA A 199 12.83 0.42 7.14
CA ALA A 199 13.10 1.51 6.20
C ALA A 199 12.57 1.19 4.80
N PHE A 200 12.67 -0.08 4.37
CA PHE A 200 12.19 -0.53 3.08
C PHE A 200 10.67 -0.39 2.94
N ILE A 201 9.92 -0.86 3.96
CA ILE A 201 8.45 -0.73 3.98
C ILE A 201 8.03 0.74 3.86
N VAL A 202 8.71 1.64 4.58
CA VAL A 202 8.42 3.08 4.52
C VAL A 202 8.77 3.67 3.14
N ALA A 203 9.95 3.35 2.61
CA ALA A 203 10.38 3.85 1.30
C ALA A 203 9.45 3.36 0.17
N ASP A 204 9.03 2.10 0.21
CA ASP A 204 8.14 1.49 -0.78
C ASP A 204 6.72 2.08 -0.72
N ALA A 205 6.18 2.29 0.49
CA ALA A 205 4.84 2.88 0.65
C ALA A 205 4.75 4.32 0.14
N TYR A 206 5.83 5.11 0.22
CA TYR A 206 5.89 6.48 -0.28
C TYR A 206 6.55 6.61 -1.67
N ASN A 207 7.01 5.51 -2.28
CA ASN A 207 7.78 5.48 -3.53
C ASN A 207 9.06 6.36 -3.51
N GLU A 208 9.72 6.47 -2.36
CA GLU A 208 10.90 7.35 -2.14
C GLU A 208 12.20 6.54 -1.99
N HIS A 209 12.52 5.72 -3.00
CA HIS A 209 13.77 4.94 -3.03
C HIS A 209 15.04 5.78 -3.31
N SER A 210 14.89 7.08 -3.57
CA SER A 210 16.03 7.98 -3.81
C SER A 210 16.89 8.23 -2.57
N LEU A 211 16.35 7.95 -1.37
CA LEU A 211 16.94 8.28 -0.07
C LEU A 211 17.84 7.18 0.51
N TRP A 212 17.91 6.00 -0.12
CA TRP A 212 18.76 4.88 0.32
C TRP A 212 20.22 5.25 0.59
N PRO A 213 20.88 6.09 -0.23
CA PRO A 213 22.24 6.54 0.07
C PRO A 213 22.36 7.24 1.42
N ASN A 214 21.39 8.09 1.79
CA ASN A 214 21.40 8.79 3.07
C ASN A 214 21.19 7.81 4.24
N CYS A 215 20.29 6.84 4.08
CA CYS A 215 20.02 5.81 5.09
C CYS A 215 21.25 4.94 5.35
N LEU A 216 21.93 4.47 4.31
CA LEU A 216 23.16 3.70 4.43
C LEU A 216 24.28 4.51 5.09
N VAL A 217 24.44 5.78 4.69
CA VAL A 217 25.44 6.65 5.31
C VAL A 217 25.17 6.85 6.80
N GLU A 218 23.91 7.00 7.21
CA GLU A 218 23.56 7.17 8.62
C GLU A 218 23.67 5.90 9.42
N GLN A 219 23.04 4.82 8.96
CA GLN A 219 22.84 3.61 9.75
C GLN A 219 23.95 2.57 9.59
N PHE A 220 24.66 2.56 8.47
CA PHE A 220 25.76 1.62 8.26
C PHE A 220 27.13 2.27 8.44
N ILE A 221 27.30 3.51 7.95
CA ILE A 221 28.64 4.14 7.91
C ILE A 221 28.89 5.01 9.15
N CYS A 222 27.90 5.82 9.56
CA CYS A 222 28.04 6.73 10.70
C CYS A 222 27.64 6.08 12.04
N ASN A 223 26.68 5.17 12.04
CA ASN A 223 26.26 4.48 13.24
C ASN A 223 27.31 3.42 13.63
N LYS A 224 27.85 3.53 14.84
CA LYS A 224 28.85 2.60 15.41
C LYS A 224 28.19 1.44 16.16
N SER A 225 26.87 1.29 16.04
CA SER A 225 26.10 0.20 16.66
C SER A 225 26.45 -1.15 16.04
N SER A 226 26.35 -2.22 16.83
CA SER A 226 26.47 -3.61 16.37
C SER A 226 25.37 -4.02 15.38
N THR A 227 24.29 -3.24 15.28
CA THR A 227 23.17 -3.45 14.35
C THR A 227 23.48 -3.04 12.91
N ALA A 228 24.57 -2.30 12.68
CA ALA A 228 24.96 -1.83 11.35
C ALA A 228 25.22 -3.00 10.38
N VAL A 229 25.92 -4.05 10.81
CA VAL A 229 26.24 -5.21 9.94
C VAL A 229 24.97 -5.94 9.50
N MET A 230 24.02 -6.12 10.42
CA MET A 230 22.71 -6.72 10.10
C MET A 230 21.93 -5.86 9.10
N TYR A 231 21.96 -4.53 9.26
CA TYR A 231 21.31 -3.61 8.32
C TYR A 231 21.87 -3.77 6.90
N TRP A 232 23.18 -3.93 6.75
CA TRP A 232 23.82 -4.14 5.45
C TRP A 232 23.48 -5.49 4.82
N ASP A 233 23.45 -6.56 5.61
CA ASP A 233 23.06 -7.88 5.11
C ASP A 233 21.61 -7.91 4.63
N GLU A 234 20.70 -7.27 5.37
CA GLU A 234 19.31 -7.09 4.96
C GLU A 234 19.21 -6.24 3.68
N PHE A 235 19.99 -5.16 3.58
CA PHE A 235 20.00 -4.28 2.41
C PHE A 235 20.39 -5.03 1.13
N LYS A 236 21.43 -5.87 1.19
CA LYS A 236 21.89 -6.68 0.05
C LYS A 236 20.83 -7.66 -0.47
N GLN A 237 19.93 -8.14 0.40
CA GLN A 237 18.85 -9.04 0.01
C GLN A 237 17.67 -8.29 -0.62
N LEU A 238 17.50 -7.02 -0.24
CA LEU A 238 16.35 -6.20 -0.59
C LEU A 238 16.54 -5.38 -1.88
N ILE A 239 17.75 -4.87 -2.10
CA ILE A 239 18.01 -3.85 -3.12
C ILE A 239 19.27 -4.23 -3.91
N SER A 240 19.18 -4.18 -5.23
CA SER A 240 20.37 -4.33 -6.06
C SER A 240 21.31 -3.14 -5.84
N VAL A 241 22.56 -3.44 -5.48
CA VAL A 241 23.58 -2.42 -5.33
C VAL A 241 24.11 -2.07 -6.72
N ASP A 242 23.50 -1.05 -7.34
CA ASP A 242 23.94 -0.57 -8.65
C ASP A 242 25.09 0.44 -8.49
N ASP A 243 26.00 0.55 -9.45
CA ASP A 243 27.16 1.46 -9.34
C ASP A 243 26.74 2.96 -9.17
N GLN A 244 25.56 3.33 -9.65
CA GLN A 244 24.97 4.68 -9.45
C GLN A 244 24.55 4.93 -7.99
N SER A 245 24.11 3.89 -7.28
CA SER A 245 23.79 3.99 -5.85
C SER A 245 25.05 4.32 -5.04
N ILE A 246 26.18 3.72 -5.42
CA ILE A 246 27.49 3.92 -4.78
C ILE A 246 28.03 5.33 -5.03
N LEU A 247 27.89 5.86 -6.24
CA LEU A 247 28.21 7.27 -6.53
C LEU A 247 27.41 8.24 -5.66
N ASN A 248 26.12 7.95 -5.45
CA ASN A 248 25.27 8.78 -4.60
C ASN A 248 25.64 8.65 -3.12
N ILE A 249 26.01 7.44 -2.65
CA ILE A 249 26.57 7.22 -1.30
C ILE A 249 27.82 8.07 -1.12
N GLY A 250 28.75 8.04 -2.08
CA GLY A 250 29.96 8.88 -2.10
C GLY A 250 29.62 10.37 -1.95
N LYS A 251 28.71 10.90 -2.77
CA LYS A 251 28.27 12.31 -2.69
C LYS A 251 27.64 12.67 -1.33
N THR A 252 26.91 11.74 -0.72
CA THR A 252 26.29 11.96 0.60
C THR A 252 27.31 11.91 1.74
N LEU A 253 28.39 11.13 1.60
CA LEU A 253 29.50 11.11 2.55
C LEU A 253 30.30 12.40 2.56
N LEU A 254 30.49 13.04 1.40
CA LEU A 254 31.21 14.33 1.29
C LEU A 254 30.54 15.47 2.10
N LYS A 255 29.26 15.32 2.45
CA LYS A 255 28.50 16.31 3.23
C LYS A 255 28.63 16.09 4.74
N LYS A 256 29.29 15.02 5.20
CA LYS A 256 29.41 14.66 6.61
C LYS A 256 30.86 14.76 7.11
N SER A 257 31.01 15.04 8.41
CA SER A 257 32.31 15.15 9.06
C SER A 257 33.03 13.79 9.13
N SER A 258 34.31 13.75 8.80
CA SER A 258 35.17 12.55 8.79
C SER A 258 35.23 11.76 10.09
N ASN A 259 34.98 12.38 11.25
CA ASN A 259 35.08 11.74 12.57
C ASN A 259 33.97 10.72 12.90
N SER A 260 32.84 10.75 12.18
CA SER A 260 31.72 9.83 12.42
C SER A 260 31.81 8.54 11.61
N ILE A 261 32.73 8.44 10.67
CA ILE A 261 32.71 7.43 9.61
C ILE A 261 33.51 6.18 9.99
N SER A 262 32.89 5.01 9.88
CA SER A 262 33.56 3.72 10.02
C SER A 262 34.30 3.36 8.73
N THR A 263 35.64 3.39 8.80
CA THR A 263 36.50 3.08 7.65
C THR A 263 36.35 1.64 7.16
N LYS A 264 36.11 0.68 8.06
CA LYS A 264 35.90 -0.73 7.72
C LYS A 264 34.62 -0.97 6.92
N ASN A 265 33.54 -0.32 7.34
CA ASN A 265 32.23 -0.46 6.70
C ASN A 265 32.23 0.18 5.30
N LEU A 266 32.95 1.30 5.14
CA LEU A 266 33.19 1.87 3.81
C LEU A 266 33.98 0.93 2.89
N GLN A 267 35.01 0.27 3.40
CA GLN A 267 35.78 -0.70 2.61
C GLN A 267 34.91 -1.89 2.18
N GLU A 268 33.97 -2.33 3.01
CA GLU A 268 33.03 -3.39 2.68
C GLU A 268 32.05 -2.99 1.56
N ILE A 269 31.54 -1.75 1.57
CA ILE A 269 30.71 -1.27 0.44
C ILE A 269 31.55 -1.16 -0.84
N LEU A 270 32.79 -0.67 -0.73
CA LEU A 270 33.67 -0.46 -1.88
C LEU A 270 34.18 -1.78 -2.49
N SER A 271 34.24 -2.88 -1.73
CA SER A 271 34.62 -4.19 -2.26
C SER A 271 33.55 -4.83 -3.15
N HIS A 272 32.30 -4.35 -3.06
CA HIS A 272 31.19 -4.80 -3.90
C HIS A 272 31.06 -4.03 -5.23
N VAL A 273 31.94 -3.05 -5.49
CA VAL A 273 31.95 -2.30 -6.74
C VAL A 273 32.54 -3.16 -7.87
N THR A 274 31.77 -3.36 -8.93
CA THR A 274 32.24 -4.08 -10.14
C THR A 274 33.02 -3.17 -11.10
N ASP A 275 32.68 -1.87 -11.14
CA ASP A 275 33.31 -0.90 -12.05
C ASP A 275 34.45 -0.09 -11.40
N SER A 276 35.68 -0.37 -11.84
CA SER A 276 36.91 0.29 -11.34
C SER A 276 36.92 1.81 -11.54
N THR A 277 36.27 2.33 -12.59
CA THR A 277 36.22 3.77 -12.90
C THR A 277 35.39 4.57 -11.90
N ILE A 278 34.31 3.98 -11.41
CA ILE A 278 33.41 4.59 -10.42
C ILE A 278 34.06 4.58 -9.05
N LEU A 279 34.77 3.49 -8.72
CA LEU A 279 35.61 3.40 -7.53
C LEU A 279 36.66 4.53 -7.55
N HIS A 280 37.35 4.74 -8.67
CA HIS A 280 38.32 5.83 -8.82
C HIS A 280 37.69 7.23 -8.67
N HIS A 281 36.51 7.47 -9.22
CA HIS A 281 35.84 8.78 -9.09
C HIS A 281 35.39 9.05 -7.64
N VAL A 282 34.85 8.03 -6.96
CA VAL A 282 34.47 8.15 -5.54
C VAL A 282 35.71 8.36 -4.68
N GLN A 283 36.78 7.60 -4.94
CA GLN A 283 38.07 7.72 -4.28
C GLN A 283 38.69 9.12 -4.44
N GLN A 284 38.76 9.64 -5.67
CA GLN A 284 39.26 11.00 -5.92
C GLN A 284 38.41 12.06 -5.23
N SER A 285 37.08 11.92 -5.24
CA SER A 285 36.18 12.88 -4.59
C SER A 285 36.32 12.89 -3.06
N LEU A 286 36.57 11.72 -2.44
CA LEU A 286 36.76 11.59 -0.99
C LEU A 286 38.17 12.08 -0.56
N ILE A 287 39.21 11.72 -1.31
CA ILE A 287 40.60 12.12 -1.02
C ILE A 287 40.80 13.63 -1.16
N ASN A 288 40.16 14.26 -2.15
CA ASN A 288 40.25 15.72 -2.35
C ASN A 288 39.58 16.52 -1.21
N ASN A 289 38.62 15.93 -0.49
CA ASN A 289 37.90 16.62 0.58
C ASN A 289 38.48 16.36 1.98
N ASP A 290 39.13 15.23 2.23
CA ASP A 290 39.75 14.94 3.52
C ASP A 290 40.91 13.94 3.38
N SER A 291 42.11 14.33 3.81
CA SER A 291 43.33 13.50 3.68
C SER A 291 43.31 12.22 4.52
N SER A 292 42.34 12.07 5.42
CA SER A 292 42.11 10.86 6.22
C SER A 292 41.62 9.67 5.38
N TYR A 293 41.03 9.93 4.21
CA TYR A 293 40.56 8.89 3.30
C TYR A 293 41.68 8.24 2.49
N THR A 294 42.92 8.74 2.55
CA THR A 294 44.07 8.18 1.80
C THR A 294 44.45 6.78 2.28
N ASN A 295 44.34 6.51 3.58
CA ASN A 295 44.65 5.21 4.19
C ASN A 295 43.59 4.12 3.96
N LEU A 296 42.41 4.48 3.44
CA LEU A 296 41.29 3.56 3.20
C LEU A 296 41.48 2.71 1.94
N PHE A 297 42.27 3.18 0.98
CA PHE A 297 42.41 2.56 -0.33
C PHE A 297 43.76 1.85 -0.54
N THR A 298 44.62 1.83 0.46
CA THR A 298 45.93 1.15 0.39
C THR A 298 45.84 -0.38 0.44
N SER A 299 44.68 -0.94 0.80
CA SER A 299 44.44 -2.39 0.87
C SER A 299 43.64 -2.96 -0.31
N ILE A 300 43.17 -2.12 -1.24
CA ILE A 300 42.53 -2.57 -2.47
C ILE A 300 43.62 -2.56 -3.53
N ASP A 301 44.13 -3.74 -3.90
CA ASP A 301 45.20 -3.95 -4.87
C ASP A 301 44.95 -3.19 -6.18
N SER A 302 45.43 -1.94 -6.26
CA SER A 302 45.75 -1.29 -7.52
C SER A 302 46.99 -0.41 -7.29
N PRO A 303 48.20 -0.93 -7.60
CA PRO A 303 49.45 -0.17 -7.49
C PRO A 303 49.47 1.10 -8.38
N TYR A 304 48.49 1.26 -9.27
CA TYR A 304 48.42 2.36 -10.24
C TYR A 304 47.90 3.70 -9.67
N VAL A 305 47.40 3.74 -8.43
CA VAL A 305 46.76 4.96 -7.88
C VAL A 305 47.74 5.89 -7.14
N LEU A 306 48.87 5.37 -6.64
CA LEU A 306 49.84 6.21 -5.93
C LEU A 306 50.67 7.11 -6.87
N ASP A 307 50.79 6.74 -8.15
CA ASP A 307 51.65 7.47 -9.09
C ASP A 307 50.99 8.72 -9.68
N THR A 308 49.66 8.83 -9.73
CA THR A 308 48.99 10.03 -10.23
C THR A 308 48.87 11.16 -9.21
N ILE A 309 48.94 10.85 -7.90
CA ILE A 309 48.83 11.85 -6.82
C ILE A 309 50.16 12.57 -6.58
N ARG A 310 51.29 12.01 -7.04
CA ARG A 310 52.62 12.62 -6.86
C ARG A 310 53.03 13.62 -7.94
N VAL A 311 52.17 13.89 -8.95
CA VAL A 311 52.51 14.74 -10.10
C VAL A 311 51.66 16.03 -10.19
N SER A 312 50.94 16.41 -9.13
CA SER A 312 50.32 17.75 -9.01
C SER A 312 50.90 18.55 -7.88
#